data_AF-A0A9E5LC96-F1
#
_entry.id   AF-A0A9E5LC96-F1
#
_cell.length_a   1.000
_cell.length_b   1.000
_cell.length_c   1.000
_cell.angle_alpha   90.00
_cell.angle_beta   90.00
_cell.angle_gamma   90.00
#
_symmetry.space_group_name_H-M   'P 1'
#
loop_
_entity.id
_entity.type
_entity.pdbx_description
1 polymer ?
#
loop_
_entity_poly.entity_id
_entity_poly.type
_entity_poly.pdbx_seq_one_letter_code
_entity_poly.pdbx_strand_id
1 'polypeptide(L)' 'MLDWGNLEYFISCANHGTLSGCAKEMGVNHSTVSRKIEKLEKELNTKLF' A
#
# COMPACT_ATOMS: atom_id res chain seq x y z
N MET A 1 5.17 11.87 10.76
CA MET A 1 6.32 10.94 10.87
C MET A 1 6.05 9.84 9.88
N LEU A 2 6.95 9.61 8.92
CA LEU A 2 6.72 8.66 7.83
C LEU A 2 6.61 7.25 8.40
N ASP A 3 5.43 6.65 8.33
CA ASP A 3 5.20 5.27 8.76
C ASP A 3 5.86 4.34 7.73
N TRP A 4 7.08 3.89 8.01
CA TRP A 4 7.82 2.96 7.15
C TRP A 4 7.02 1.69 6.84
N GLY A 5 6.14 1.27 7.74
CA GLY A 5 5.21 0.16 7.54
C GLY A 5 4.09 0.43 6.52
N ASN A 6 3.95 1.64 5.97
CA ASN A 6 3.10 1.93 4.82
C ASN A 6 3.91 1.91 3.51
N LEU A 7 5.20 2.23 3.59
CA LEU A 7 6.13 2.22 2.46
C LEU A 7 6.40 0.79 1.97
N GLU A 8 6.54 -0.19 2.87
CA GLU A 8 6.65 -1.61 2.49
C GLU A 8 5.42 -2.09 1.72
N TYR A 9 4.23 -1.64 2.12
CA TYR A 9 2.98 -1.96 1.41
C TYR A 9 2.98 -1.35 0.02
N PHE A 10 3.42 -0.10 -0.09
CA PHE A 10 3.55 0.55 -1.37
C PHE A 10 4.54 -0.16 -2.30
N ILE A 11 5.73 -0.53 -1.81
CA ILE A 11 6.74 -1.23 -2.61
C ILE A 11 6.25 -2.62 -3.04
N SER A 12 5.64 -3.37 -2.13
CA SER A 12 5.03 -4.67 -2.47
C SER A 12 3.93 -4.51 -3.52
N CYS A 13 3.07 -3.51 -3.37
CA CYS A 13 1.99 -3.23 -4.32
C CYS A 13 2.51 -2.75 -5.68
N ALA A 14 3.57 -1.95 -5.71
CA ALA A 14 4.25 -1.55 -6.94
C ALA A 14 4.90 -2.73 -7.65
N ASN A 15 5.49 -3.68 -6.90
CA ASN A 15 6.08 -4.90 -7.46
C ASN A 15 5.03 -5.86 -8.05
N HIS A 16 3.88 -6.00 -7.39
CA HIS A 16 2.79 -6.87 -7.86
C HIS A 16 1.84 -6.18 -8.85
N GLY A 17 1.89 -4.85 -8.99
CA GLY A 17 1.03 -4.05 -9.84
C GLY A 17 -0.46 -4.01 -9.44
N THR A 18 -0.84 -4.74 -8.39
CA THR A 18 -2.24 -4.84 -7.91
C THR A 18 -2.30 -4.89 -6.39
N LEU A 19 -3.33 -4.24 -5.83
CA LEU A 19 -3.62 -4.29 -4.39
C LEU A 19 -3.91 -5.71 -3.90
N SER A 20 -4.52 -6.55 -4.73
CA SER A 20 -4.84 -7.93 -4.40
C SER A 20 -3.60 -8.84 -4.39
N GLY A 21 -2.65 -8.65 -5.32
CA GLY A 21 -1.38 -9.39 -5.33
C GLY A 21 -0.53 -9.05 -4.11
N CYS A 22 -0.44 -7.76 -3.78
CA CYS A 22 0.21 -7.21 -2.60
C CYS A 22 -0.37 -7.77 -1.28
N ALA A 23 -1.70 -7.79 -1.15
CA ALA A 23 -2.40 -8.34 0.01
C ALA A 23 -2.09 -9.83 0.20
N LYS A 24 -2.03 -10.58 -0.91
CA LYS A 24 -1.73 -12.01 -0.91
C LYS A 24 -0.28 -12.29 -0.51
N GLU A 25 0.66 -11.53 -1.03
CA GLU A 25 2.10 -11.64 -0.71
C GLU A 25 2.35 -11.33 0.77
N MET A 26 1.72 -10.26 1.28
CA MET A 26 1.93 -9.81 2.65
C MET A 26 1.06 -10.55 3.67
N GLY A 27 0.21 -11.49 3.24
CA GLY A 27 -0.65 -12.26 4.13
C GLY A 27 -1.68 -11.42 4.89
N VAL A 28 -2.09 -10.29 4.32
CA VAL A 28 -2.97 -9.30 4.95
C VAL A 28 -4.25 -9.09 4.14
N ASN A 29 -5.26 -8.54 4.80
CA ASN A 29 -6.53 -8.30 4.15
C ASN A 29 -6.44 -7.15 3.14
N HIS A 30 -7.16 -7.27 2.01
CA HIS A 30 -7.17 -6.24 0.95
C HIS A 30 -7.58 -4.85 1.47
N SER A 31 -8.50 -4.82 2.44
CA SER A 31 -8.95 -3.58 3.10
C SER A 31 -7.84 -2.89 3.92
N THR A 32 -6.91 -3.66 4.50
CA THR A 32 -5.75 -3.12 5.23
C THR A 32 -4.77 -2.48 4.27
N VAL A 33 -4.51 -3.13 3.12
CA VAL A 33 -3.64 -2.59 2.08
C VAL A 33 -4.23 -1.30 1.49
N SER A 34 -5.52 -1.30 1.14
CA SER A 34 -6.22 -0.13 0.61
C SER A 34 -6.12 1.07 1.55
N ARG A 35 -6.37 0.88 2.85
CA ARG A 35 -6.25 1.97 3.84
C ARG A 35 -4.84 2.52 3.97
N LYS A 36 -3.82 1.66 3.89
CA LYS A 36 -2.41 2.08 3.96
C LYS A 36 -1.98 2.87 2.73
N ILE A 37 -2.40 2.42 1.55
CA ILE A 37 -2.16 3.13 0.29
C ILE A 37 -2.87 4.48 0.30
N GLU A 38 -4.15 4.54 0.66
CA GLU A 38 -4.89 5.82 0.78
C GLU A 38 -4.23 6.80 1.75
N LYS A 39 -3.69 6.32 2.87
CA LYS A 39 -2.96 7.16 3.82
C LYS A 39 -1.67 7.70 3.19
N LEU A 40 -0.96 6.86 2.45
CA LEU A 40 0.27 7.23 1.73
C LEU A 40 -0.02 8.25 0.62
N GLU A 41 -1.09 8.06 -0.14
CA GLU A 41 -1.55 9.00 -1.18
C GLU A 41 -1.89 10.36 -0.59
N LYS A 42 -2.54 10.39 0.57
CA LYS A 42 -2.83 11.63 1.30
C LYS A 42 -1.57 12.32 1.82
N GLU A 43 -0.60 11.56 2.33
CA GLU A 43 0.67 12.11 2.80
C GLU A 43 1.53 12.66 1.64
N LEU A 44 1.54 11.98 0.50
CA LEU A 44 2.26 12.38 -0.71
C LEU A 44 1.48 13.38 -1.59
N ASN A 45 0.21 13.61 -1.26
CA ASN A 45 -0.73 14.40 -2.04
C ASN A 45 -0.74 14.01 -3.53
N THR A 46 -0.64 12.71 -3.80
CA THR A 46 -0.50 12.12 -5.14
C THR A 46 -1.27 10.81 -5.20
N LYS A 47 -1.92 10.59 -6.34
CA LYS A 47 -2.65 9.35 -6.62
C LYS A 47 -1.68 8.33 -7.22
N LEU A 48 -1.51 7.21 -6.52
CA LEU A 48 -0.58 6.15 -6.87
C LEU A 48 -1.28 5.01 -7.62
N PHE A 49 -2.59 4.82 -7.36
CA PHE A 49 -3.44 3.82 -8.01
C PHE A 49 -4.81 4.40 -8.44
#